data_AF-A0A5J6Z359-F1
#
_entry.id   AF-A0A5J6Z359-F1
#
_cell.length_a   1.000
_cell.length_b   1.000
_cell.length_c   1.000
_cell.angle_alpha   90.00
_cell.angle_beta   90.00
_cell.angle_gamma   90.00
#
_symmetry.space_group_name_H-M   'P 1'
#
loop_
_entity.id
_entity.type
_entity.pdbx_description
1 polymer ?
#
loop_
_entity_poly.entity_id
_entity_poly.type
_entity_poly.pdbx_seq_one_letter_code
_entity_poly.pdbx_strand_id
1 'polypeptide(L)'
;MRNAEFCARSQVTSARLYSAKRKTMARRVRGYVLSGNRGAADSSSFSGSAGGVGMRERKALATMRRKGGQKAAERWKDRNSEYAQTELSKLRKTHMKKRVQGQTTRARIQTIVGQSFVETGKLPTRKEIMSETGLSEATVKRHLRELRAAGLISD
;
A
#
# COMPACT_ATOMS: atom_id res chain seq x y z
N MET A 1 60.66 9.81 -17.13
CA MET A 1 59.53 9.33 -16.31
C MET A 1 58.21 10.10 -16.52
N ARG A 2 57.98 10.79 -17.66
CA ARG A 2 56.75 11.59 -17.88
C ARG A 2 55.63 10.91 -18.69
N ASN A 3 55.88 9.71 -19.22
CA ASN A 3 54.94 9.05 -20.16
C ASN A 3 53.89 8.16 -19.49
N ALA A 4 54.13 7.69 -18.26
CA ALA A 4 53.17 6.84 -17.53
C ALA A 4 51.99 7.65 -16.95
N GLU A 5 52.24 8.91 -16.54
CA GLU A 5 51.21 9.79 -15.96
C GLU A 5 50.17 10.27 -17.00
N PHE A 6 50.59 10.40 -18.27
CA PHE A 6 49.70 10.83 -19.35
C PHE A 6 48.69 9.74 -19.74
N CYS A 7 49.12 8.47 -19.73
CA CYS A 7 48.26 7.33 -20.00
C CYS A 7 47.20 7.13 -18.90
N ALA A 8 47.59 7.28 -17.63
CA ALA A 8 46.67 7.19 -16.49
C ALA A 8 45.60 8.31 -16.50
N ARG A 9 45.97 9.55 -16.89
CA ARG A 9 45.00 10.66 -17.04
C ARG A 9 44.00 10.47 -18.19
N SER A 10 44.43 9.84 -19.29
CA SER A 10 43.56 9.52 -20.43
C SER A 10 42.48 8.48 -20.08
N GLN A 11 42.85 7.45 -19.31
CA GLN A 11 41.90 6.40 -18.92
C GLN A 11 40.85 6.90 -17.91
N VAL A 12 41.25 7.74 -16.95
CA VAL A 12 40.33 8.32 -15.95
C VAL A 12 39.32 9.30 -16.60
N THR A 13 39.72 10.03 -17.63
CA THR A 13 38.81 10.95 -18.36
C THR A 13 37.79 10.21 -19.23
N SER A 14 38.18 9.11 -19.88
CA SER A 14 37.24 8.29 -20.66
C SER A 14 36.18 7.60 -19.78
N ALA A 15 36.56 7.11 -18.58
CA ALA A 15 35.64 6.50 -17.63
C ALA A 15 34.62 7.51 -17.06
N ARG A 16 35.04 8.77 -16.85
CA ARG A 16 34.17 9.87 -16.41
C ARG A 16 33.12 10.25 -17.46
N LEU A 17 33.47 10.16 -18.74
CA LEU A 17 32.56 10.40 -19.87
C LEU A 17 31.59 9.22 -20.12
N TYR A 18 32.01 7.98 -19.86
CA TYR A 18 31.16 6.79 -20.05
C TYR A 18 30.08 6.63 -18.97
N SER A 19 30.32 7.15 -17.76
CA SER A 19 29.31 7.20 -16.68
C SER A 19 28.20 8.23 -16.93
N ALA A 20 28.48 9.29 -17.69
CA ALA A 20 27.50 10.33 -18.04
C ALA A 20 26.38 9.82 -18.97
N LYS A 21 26.66 8.80 -19.80
CA LYS A 21 25.70 8.25 -20.77
C LYS A 21 24.75 7.17 -20.22
N ARG A 22 25.01 6.61 -19.02
CA ARG A 22 24.19 5.57 -18.37
C ARG A 22 23.26 6.09 -17.24
N LYS A 23 22.77 7.33 -17.36
CA LYS A 23 21.79 7.87 -16.42
C LYS A 23 20.39 7.40 -16.81
N THR A 24 19.70 6.71 -15.90
CA THR A 24 18.28 6.34 -16.08
C THR A 24 17.45 7.59 -16.36
N MET A 25 16.35 7.45 -17.11
CA MET A 25 15.44 8.56 -17.42
C MET A 25 15.01 9.32 -16.16
N ALA A 26 14.80 8.62 -15.04
CA ALA A 26 14.51 9.23 -13.74
C ALA A 26 15.61 10.19 -13.25
N ARG A 27 16.89 9.86 -13.45
CA ARG A 27 18.02 10.75 -13.08
C ARG A 27 18.13 11.95 -14.02
N ARG A 28 17.88 11.76 -15.32
CA ARG A 28 17.87 12.85 -16.30
C ARG A 28 16.74 13.83 -16.00
N VAL A 29 15.53 13.33 -15.73
CA VAL A 29 14.36 14.14 -15.34
C VAL A 29 14.62 14.90 -14.03
N ARG A 30 15.19 14.26 -13.00
CA ARG A 30 15.61 14.97 -11.77
C ARG A 30 16.62 16.08 -12.07
N GLY A 31 17.56 15.85 -12.99
CA GLY A 31 18.51 16.87 -13.42
C GLY A 31 17.84 18.11 -14.00
N TYR A 32 16.83 17.93 -14.87
CA TYR A 32 16.10 19.05 -15.48
C TYR A 32 15.20 19.81 -14.49
N VAL A 33 14.54 19.09 -13.58
CA VAL A 33 13.69 19.71 -12.53
C VAL A 33 14.54 20.51 -11.54
N LEU A 34 15.69 19.96 -11.13
CA LEU A 34 16.60 20.64 -10.21
C LEU A 34 17.42 21.76 -10.89
N SER A 35 17.68 21.68 -12.19
CA SER A 35 18.39 22.74 -12.92
C SER A 35 17.54 23.99 -13.13
N GLY A 36 16.20 23.84 -13.24
CA GLY A 36 15.28 24.98 -13.34
C GLY A 36 15.17 25.82 -12.07
N ASN A 37 15.67 25.31 -10.94
CA ASN A 37 15.60 25.98 -9.64
C ASN A 37 16.90 26.73 -9.26
N ARG A 38 17.90 26.80 -10.15
CA ARG A 38 19.19 27.47 -9.88
C ARG A 38 19.18 28.99 -10.09
N GLY A 39 18.01 29.59 -10.21
CA GLY A 39 17.83 31.05 -10.30
C GLY A 39 17.48 31.74 -8.99
N ALA A 40 17.43 31.02 -7.86
CA ALA A 40 17.12 31.60 -6.55
C ALA A 40 18.18 31.18 -5.53
N ALA A 41 19.37 31.77 -5.66
CA ALA A 41 20.30 31.86 -4.56
C ALA A 41 19.90 33.06 -3.70
N ASP A 42 18.83 32.94 -2.92
CA ASP A 42 18.63 33.70 -1.68
C ASP A 42 17.48 33.08 -0.87
N SER A 43 17.69 33.03 0.44
CA SER A 43 16.70 32.84 1.49
C SER A 43 16.14 31.44 1.70
N SER A 44 16.69 30.84 2.76
CA SER A 44 15.97 30.00 3.70
C SER A 44 14.51 30.41 3.86
N SER A 45 13.59 29.52 3.54
CA SER A 45 12.36 29.32 4.30
C SER A 45 11.64 28.09 3.78
N PHE A 46 11.48 27.12 4.66
CA PHE A 46 10.53 26.04 4.54
C PHE A 46 9.12 26.66 4.60
N SER A 47 8.65 27.23 3.49
CA SER A 47 7.33 27.83 3.39
C SER A 47 6.37 26.81 2.78
N GLY A 48 5.47 26.31 3.62
CA GLY A 48 4.34 25.47 3.24
C GLY A 48 3.25 26.23 2.47
N SER A 49 3.63 27.00 1.43
CA SER A 49 2.71 27.75 0.59
C SER A 49 3.04 27.49 -0.87
N ALA A 50 2.21 26.66 -1.53
CA ALA A 50 1.97 26.57 -2.98
C ALA A 50 3.13 26.87 -4.00
N GLY A 51 4.40 26.73 -3.62
CA GLY A 51 5.59 26.80 -4.49
C GLY A 51 5.97 25.43 -5.07
N GLY A 52 5.05 24.47 -4.97
CA GLY A 52 5.21 23.10 -5.42
C GLY A 52 4.67 22.89 -6.83
N VAL A 53 5.59 22.53 -7.72
CA VAL A 53 5.33 21.96 -9.06
C VAL A 53 4.69 22.96 -10.02
N GLY A 54 5.46 23.44 -11.00
CA GLY A 54 5.00 24.39 -12.01
C GLY A 54 3.80 23.85 -12.81
N MET A 55 2.99 24.72 -13.42
CA MET A 55 1.79 24.32 -14.17
C MET A 55 2.07 23.25 -15.25
N ARG A 56 3.24 23.33 -15.90
CA ARG A 56 3.71 22.34 -16.88
C ARG A 56 3.98 20.97 -16.26
N GLU A 57 4.54 20.95 -15.06
CA GLU A 57 4.86 19.73 -14.32
C GLU A 57 3.58 19.07 -13.77
N ARG A 58 2.62 19.85 -13.28
CA ARG A 58 1.29 19.34 -12.91
C ARG A 58 0.58 18.71 -14.10
N LYS A 59 0.65 19.35 -15.28
CA LYS A 59 0.10 18.81 -16.52
C LYS A 59 0.83 17.53 -16.95
N ALA A 60 2.16 17.50 -16.85
CA ALA A 60 2.95 16.29 -17.12
C ALA A 60 2.55 15.13 -16.18
N LEU A 61 2.45 15.36 -14.88
CA LEU A 61 2.00 14.36 -13.90
C LEU A 61 0.58 13.86 -14.20
N ALA A 62 -0.35 14.76 -14.52
CA ALA A 62 -1.71 14.39 -14.91
C ALA A 62 -1.72 13.49 -16.14
N THR A 63 -0.92 13.80 -17.17
CA THR A 63 -0.80 12.95 -18.36
C THR A 63 -0.15 11.61 -18.06
N MET A 64 0.89 11.55 -17.22
CA MET A 64 1.52 10.30 -16.84
C MET A 64 0.56 9.42 -16.03
N ARG A 65 -0.20 10.01 -15.10
CA ARG A 65 -1.24 9.31 -14.33
C ARG A 65 -2.31 8.74 -15.25
N ARG A 66 -2.79 9.53 -16.22
CA ARG A 66 -3.77 9.09 -17.23
C ARG A 66 -3.25 7.91 -18.05
N LYS A 67 -2.02 8.01 -18.58
CA LYS A 67 -1.38 6.94 -19.35
C LYS A 67 -1.16 5.67 -18.51
N GLY A 68 -0.79 5.82 -17.24
CA GLY A 68 -0.67 4.71 -16.29
C GLY A 68 -1.99 3.98 -16.06
N GLY A 69 -3.07 4.74 -15.85
CA GLY A 69 -4.43 4.19 -15.70
C GLY A 69 -4.93 3.47 -16.95
N GLN A 70 -4.68 4.02 -18.15
CA GLN A 70 -5.00 3.38 -19.42
C GLN A 70 -4.26 2.04 -19.58
N LYS A 71 -2.94 2.01 -19.29
CA LYS A 71 -2.17 0.76 -19.31
C LYS A 71 -2.61 -0.24 -18.25
N ALA A 72 -3.06 0.22 -17.08
CA ALA A 72 -3.64 -0.68 -16.08
C ALA A 72 -4.96 -1.28 -16.57
N ALA A 73 -5.85 -0.46 -17.13
CA ALA A 73 -7.11 -0.92 -17.71
C ALA A 73 -6.88 -1.90 -18.87
N GLU A 74 -5.89 -1.64 -19.74
CA GLU A 74 -5.49 -2.56 -20.81
C GLU A 74 -5.12 -3.95 -20.31
N ARG A 75 -4.42 -4.07 -19.18
CA ARG A 75 -4.10 -5.37 -18.56
C ARG A 75 -5.33 -6.14 -18.09
N TRP A 76 -6.42 -5.44 -17.76
CA TRP A 76 -7.67 -6.02 -17.30
C TRP A 76 -8.70 -6.23 -18.44
N LYS A 77 -8.40 -5.78 -19.68
CA LYS A 77 -9.32 -5.93 -20.83
C LYS A 77 -9.63 -7.40 -21.11
N ASP A 78 -8.62 -8.27 -21.03
CA ASP A 78 -8.81 -9.71 -21.12
C ASP A 78 -8.80 -10.35 -19.73
N ARG A 79 -9.98 -10.85 -19.32
CA ARG A 79 -10.21 -11.53 -18.05
C ARG A 79 -9.42 -12.85 -17.95
N ASN A 80 -9.14 -13.49 -19.07
CA ASN A 80 -8.49 -14.79 -19.15
C ASN A 80 -6.97 -14.68 -19.30
N SER A 81 -6.43 -13.47 -19.44
CA SER A 81 -5.00 -13.24 -19.42
C SER A 81 -4.34 -13.79 -18.15
N GLU A 82 -3.11 -14.28 -18.27
CA GLU A 82 -2.32 -14.79 -17.15
C GLU A 82 -2.20 -13.76 -16.02
N TYR A 83 -2.03 -12.48 -16.37
CA TYR A 83 -1.99 -11.38 -15.41
C TYR A 83 -3.30 -11.25 -14.63
N ALA A 84 -4.46 -11.23 -15.30
CA ALA A 84 -5.75 -11.12 -14.62
C ALA A 84 -6.02 -12.33 -13.72
N GLN A 85 -5.72 -13.54 -14.18
CA GLN A 85 -5.93 -14.77 -13.40
C GLN A 85 -5.05 -14.84 -12.16
N THR A 86 -3.77 -14.46 -12.27
CA THR A 86 -2.86 -14.41 -11.12
C THR A 86 -3.33 -13.41 -10.07
N GLU A 87 -3.75 -12.20 -10.45
CA GLU A 87 -4.29 -11.21 -9.52
C GLU A 87 -5.61 -11.67 -8.88
N LEU A 88 -6.53 -12.26 -9.66
CA LEU A 88 -7.76 -12.83 -9.13
C LEU A 88 -7.49 -13.98 -8.14
N SER A 89 -6.47 -14.79 -8.39
CA SER A 89 -6.08 -15.87 -7.47
C SER A 89 -5.59 -15.33 -6.13
N LYS A 90 -4.83 -14.22 -6.12
CA LYS A 90 -4.40 -13.53 -4.90
C LYS A 90 -5.60 -13.01 -4.13
N LEU A 91 -6.53 -12.34 -4.82
CA LEU A 91 -7.77 -11.84 -4.21
C LEU A 91 -8.62 -12.97 -3.65
N ARG A 92 -8.80 -14.08 -4.37
CA ARG A 92 -9.53 -15.25 -3.86
C ARG A 92 -8.90 -15.78 -2.57
N LYS A 93 -7.57 -15.90 -2.53
CA LYS A 93 -6.85 -16.32 -1.31
C LYS A 93 -7.09 -15.36 -0.13
N THR A 94 -7.07 -14.05 -0.36
CA THR A 94 -7.35 -13.08 0.72
C THR A 94 -8.81 -13.14 1.18
N HIS A 95 -9.77 -13.28 0.26
CA HIS A 95 -11.18 -13.45 0.60
C HIS A 95 -11.44 -14.75 1.38
N MET A 96 -10.81 -15.86 1.00
CA MET A 96 -10.88 -17.12 1.75
C MET A 96 -10.35 -16.94 3.17
N LYS A 97 -9.17 -16.32 3.34
CA LYS A 97 -8.61 -16.01 4.67
C LYS A 97 -9.56 -15.15 5.51
N LYS A 98 -10.11 -14.08 4.94
CA LYS A 98 -11.07 -13.20 5.65
C LYS A 98 -12.35 -13.94 6.04
N ARG A 99 -12.86 -14.83 5.18
CA ARG A 99 -14.03 -15.67 5.48
C ARG A 99 -13.75 -16.59 6.66
N VAL A 100 -12.62 -17.30 6.64
CA VAL A 100 -12.19 -18.17 7.75
C VAL A 100 -11.99 -17.35 9.02
N GLN A 101 -11.32 -16.20 8.95
CA GLN A 101 -11.15 -15.30 10.10
C GLN A 101 -12.50 -14.91 10.71
N GLY A 102 -13.47 -14.48 9.90
CA GLY A 102 -14.82 -14.16 10.39
C GLY A 102 -15.52 -15.35 11.05
N GLN A 103 -15.37 -16.55 10.49
CA GLN A 103 -15.90 -17.79 11.08
C GLN A 103 -15.23 -18.12 12.42
N THR A 104 -13.90 -18.01 12.49
CA THR A 104 -13.15 -18.27 13.73
C THR A 104 -13.50 -17.27 14.82
N THR A 105 -13.68 -15.98 14.48
CA THR A 105 -14.08 -14.96 15.45
C THR A 105 -15.49 -15.22 15.98
N ARG A 106 -16.43 -15.60 15.11
CA ARG A 106 -17.78 -16.00 15.52
C ARG A 106 -17.75 -17.21 16.45
N ALA A 107 -16.98 -18.24 16.10
CA ALA A 107 -16.82 -19.44 16.92
C ALA A 107 -16.21 -19.12 18.30
N ARG A 108 -15.18 -18.27 18.36
CA ARG A 108 -14.58 -17.83 19.63
C ARG A 108 -15.61 -17.16 20.55
N ILE A 109 -16.43 -16.26 20.01
CA ILE A 109 -17.50 -15.60 20.79
C ILE A 109 -18.52 -16.64 21.25
N GLN A 110 -18.91 -17.58 20.38
CA GLN A 110 -19.85 -18.64 20.73
C GLN A 110 -19.31 -19.53 21.87
N THR A 111 -18.02 -19.90 21.83
CA THR A 111 -17.38 -20.69 22.90
C THR A 111 -17.44 -19.96 24.24
N ILE A 112 -17.08 -18.67 24.28
CA ILE A 112 -17.10 -17.87 25.51
C ILE A 112 -18.52 -17.76 26.05
N VAL A 113 -19.50 -17.44 25.19
CA VAL A 113 -20.90 -17.34 25.61
C VAL A 113 -21.40 -18.68 26.15
N GLY A 114 -21.08 -19.78 25.48
CA GLY A 114 -21.46 -21.12 25.92
C GLY A 114 -20.83 -21.51 27.26
N GLN A 115 -19.54 -21.21 27.45
CA GLN A 115 -18.83 -21.46 28.71
C GLN A 115 -19.45 -20.67 29.86
N SER A 116 -19.64 -19.36 29.70
CA SER A 116 -20.26 -18.53 30.74
C SER A 116 -21.69 -18.97 31.07
N PHE A 117 -22.45 -19.42 30.06
CA PHE A 117 -23.80 -19.93 30.27
C PHE A 117 -23.80 -21.26 31.05
N VAL A 118 -22.86 -22.17 30.77
CA VAL A 118 -22.73 -23.42 31.53
C VAL A 118 -22.27 -23.18 32.97
N GLU A 119 -21.36 -22.23 33.19
CA GLU A 119 -20.80 -21.96 34.52
C GLU A 119 -21.73 -21.16 35.42
N THR A 120 -22.39 -20.13 34.88
CA THR A 120 -23.17 -19.15 35.67
C THR A 120 -24.67 -19.23 35.40
N GLY A 121 -25.11 -19.94 34.36
CA GLY A 121 -26.51 -19.97 33.90
C GLY A 121 -26.96 -18.66 33.24
N LYS A 122 -26.04 -17.73 32.95
CA LYS A 122 -26.34 -16.39 32.42
C LYS A 122 -25.47 -16.08 31.21
N LEU A 123 -26.01 -15.27 30.30
CA LEU A 123 -25.27 -14.77 29.15
C LEU A 123 -24.32 -13.64 29.57
N PRO A 124 -23.05 -13.67 29.13
CA PRO A 124 -22.07 -12.65 29.50
C PRO A 124 -22.42 -11.29 28.87
N THR A 125 -22.07 -10.22 29.56
CA THR A 125 -22.32 -8.88 29.03
C THR A 125 -21.41 -8.58 27.85
N ARG A 126 -21.82 -7.64 26.98
CA ARG A 126 -21.01 -7.24 25.82
C ARG A 126 -19.62 -6.77 26.21
N LYS A 127 -19.49 -6.09 27.37
CA LYS A 127 -18.21 -5.57 27.87
C LYS A 127 -17.28 -6.70 28.29
N GLU A 128 -17.81 -7.74 28.93
CA GLU A 128 -17.04 -8.95 29.29
C GLU A 128 -16.56 -9.69 28.03
N ILE A 129 -17.42 -9.89 27.04
CA ILE A 129 -17.01 -10.52 25.79
C ILE A 129 -15.90 -9.70 25.10
N MET A 130 -15.97 -8.38 25.15
CA MET A 130 -14.93 -7.51 24.60
C MET A 130 -13.61 -7.62 25.37
N SER A 131 -13.64 -7.66 26.71
CA SER A 131 -12.41 -7.81 27.50
C SER A 131 -11.73 -9.16 27.24
N GLU A 132 -12.51 -10.23 27.13
CA GLU A 132 -11.98 -11.59 26.89
C GLU A 132 -11.48 -11.80 25.46
N THR A 133 -12.16 -11.22 24.47
CA THR A 133 -11.80 -11.43 23.06
C THR A 133 -10.85 -10.37 22.49
N GLY A 134 -10.78 -9.20 23.11
CA GLY A 134 -10.07 -8.02 22.59
C GLY A 134 -10.72 -7.42 21.33
N LEU A 135 -11.97 -7.76 21.03
CA LEU A 135 -12.67 -7.32 19.81
C LEU A 135 -13.42 -6.01 20.03
N SER A 136 -13.67 -5.28 18.95
CA SER A 136 -14.48 -4.07 18.98
C SER A 136 -15.96 -4.37 19.25
N GLU A 137 -16.66 -3.43 19.90
CA GLU A 137 -18.08 -3.59 20.24
C GLU A 137 -18.95 -3.87 19.01
N ALA A 138 -18.66 -3.20 17.88
CA ALA A 138 -19.39 -3.43 16.62
C ALA A 138 -19.23 -4.87 16.11
N THR A 139 -18.04 -5.45 16.26
CA THR A 139 -17.76 -6.84 15.85
C THR A 139 -18.50 -7.82 16.74
N VAL A 140 -18.47 -7.60 18.06
CA VAL A 140 -19.20 -8.42 19.04
C VAL A 140 -20.70 -8.36 18.78
N LYS A 141 -21.28 -7.16 18.62
CA LYS A 141 -22.71 -6.97 18.31
C LYS A 141 -23.13 -7.71 17.05
N ARG A 142 -22.32 -7.59 15.98
CA ARG A 142 -22.59 -8.26 14.71
C ARG A 142 -22.65 -9.78 14.88
N HIS A 143 -21.66 -10.37 15.55
CA HIS A 143 -21.62 -11.82 15.74
C HIS A 143 -22.69 -12.32 16.70
N LEU A 144 -23.01 -11.58 17.77
CA LEU A 144 -24.15 -11.92 18.64
C LEU A 144 -25.46 -11.93 17.87
N ARG A 145 -25.71 -10.95 17.00
CA ARG A 145 -26.88 -10.94 16.12
C ARG A 145 -26.92 -12.16 15.19
N GLU A 146 -25.78 -12.53 14.60
CA GLU A 146 -25.67 -13.72 13.74
C GLU A 146 -25.88 -15.03 14.53
N LEU A 147 -25.49 -15.09 15.80
CA LEU A 147 -25.71 -16.25 16.67
C LEU A 147 -27.18 -16.37 17.11
N ARG A 148 -27.84 -15.26 17.44
CA ARG A 148 -29.29 -15.22 17.71
C ARG A 148 -30.11 -15.62 16.49
N ALA A 149 -29.78 -15.08 15.32
CA ALA A 149 -30.44 -15.43 14.07
C ALA A 149 -30.29 -16.92 13.70
N ALA A 150 -29.23 -17.57 14.21
CA ALA A 150 -29.00 -19.00 14.03
C ALA A 150 -29.63 -19.88 15.13
N GLY A 151 -30.31 -19.28 16.13
CA GLY A 151 -30.92 -20.00 17.25
C GLY A 151 -29.93 -20.60 18.24
N LEU A 152 -28.65 -20.19 18.20
CA LEU A 152 -27.59 -20.75 19.05
C LEU A 152 -27.50 -20.10 20.43
N ILE A 153 -28.12 -18.94 20.59
CA ILE A 153 -28.20 -18.18 21.84
C ILE A 153 -29.65 -17.68 21.93
N SER A 154 -30.29 -17.83 23.08
CA SER A 154 -31.63 -17.29 23.34
C SER A 154 -31.60 -15.75 23.47
N ASP A 155 -32.73 -15.10 23.22
CA ASP A 155 -32.87 -13.65 23.40
C ASP A 155 -32.70 -13.19 24.85
#